data_AF-A0A9E4SLI6-F1
#
_entry.id   AF-A0A9E4SLI6-F1
#
_cell.length_a   1.000
_cell.length_b   1.000
_cell.length_c   1.000
_cell.angle_alpha   90.00
_cell.angle_beta   90.00
_cell.angle_gamma   90.00
#
_symmetry.space_group_name_H-M   'P 1'
#
loop_
_entity.id
_entity.type
_entity.pdbx_description
1 polymer ?
#
loop_
_entity_poly.entity_id
_entity_poly.type
_entity_poly.pdbx_seq_one_letter_code
_entity_poly.pdbx_strand_id
1 'polypeptide(L)' 'KQRYYPMLGFRNFESASRFCTAFDELCNYLRVSPTHGKHVPASHRRELFSGRWSALMTELAA' A
#
# COMPACT_ATOMS: atom_id res chain seq x y z
N LYS A 1 -18.55 4.32 10.05
CA LYS A 1 -18.70 3.48 8.83
C LYS A 1 -17.43 2.64 8.70
N GLN A 2 -17.45 1.34 9.04
CA GLN A 2 -16.27 0.49 8.92
C GLN A 2 -15.95 0.22 7.43
N ARG A 3 -14.66 0.17 7.07
CA ARG A 3 -14.19 0.07 5.67
C ARG A 3 -14.59 -1.29 5.08
N TYR A 4 -15.58 -1.29 4.20
CA TYR A 4 -16.25 -2.50 3.70
C TYR A 4 -15.39 -3.36 2.75
N TYR A 5 -14.47 -2.76 1.98
CA TYR A 5 -13.82 -3.46 0.86
C TYR A 5 -12.63 -4.35 1.24
N PRO A 6 -11.68 -3.91 2.08
CA PRO A 6 -10.51 -4.73 2.46
C PRO A 6 -10.89 -5.96 3.32
N MET A 7 -12.02 -5.88 4.02
CA MET A 7 -12.53 -6.95 4.88
C MET A 7 -13.46 -7.92 4.14
N LEU A 8 -13.75 -7.69 2.85
CA LEU A 8 -14.68 -8.51 2.08
C LEU A 8 -14.06 -9.89 1.83
N GLY A 9 -14.61 -10.92 2.47
CA GLY A 9 -14.13 -12.32 2.40
C GLY A 9 -13.51 -12.85 3.68
N PHE A 10 -13.31 -12.01 4.71
CA PHE A 10 -12.89 -12.47 6.02
C PHE A 10 -14.08 -12.97 6.85
N ARG A 11 -13.94 -14.18 7.42
CA ARG A 11 -14.94 -14.76 8.34
C ARG A 11 -14.91 -14.16 9.74
N ASN A 12 -13.79 -13.54 10.13
CA ASN A 12 -13.58 -12.92 11.44
C ASN A 12 -13.08 -11.47 11.27
N PHE A 13 -13.67 -10.53 12.01
CA PHE A 13 -13.29 -9.12 12.02
C PHE A 13 -11.88 -8.88 12.56
N GLU A 14 -11.44 -9.63 13.57
CA GLU A 14 -10.11 -9.42 14.17
C GLU A 14 -9.00 -9.78 13.17
N SER A 15 -9.13 -10.92 12.47
CA SER A 15 -8.18 -11.29 11.43
C SER A 15 -8.24 -10.34 10.24
N ALA A 16 -9.45 -9.89 9.86
CA ALA A 16 -9.62 -8.86 8.85
C ALA A 16 -8.88 -7.57 9.25
N SER A 17 -9.07 -7.09 10.48
CA SER A 17 -8.44 -5.86 10.96
C SER A 17 -6.92 -5.95 10.93
N ARG A 18 -6.33 -7.06 11.40
CA ARG A 18 -4.87 -7.24 11.40
C ARG A 18 -4.31 -7.28 9.98
N PHE A 19 -4.94 -8.01 9.07
CA PHE A 19 -4.54 -8.05 7.67
C PHE A 19 -4.69 -6.69 6.99
N CYS A 20 -5.84 -6.03 7.17
CA CYS A 20 -6.13 -4.75 6.54
C CYS A 20 -5.19 -3.64 7.01
N THR A 21 -4.79 -3.64 8.29
CA THR A 21 -3.79 -2.69 8.79
C THR A 21 -2.46 -2.86 8.06
N ALA A 22 -1.89 -4.07 8.05
CA ALA A 22 -0.62 -4.34 7.37
C ALA A 22 -0.71 -4.08 5.85
N PHE A 23 -1.84 -4.44 5.24
CA PHE A 23 -2.10 -4.19 3.81
C PHE A 23 -2.21 -2.69 3.50
N ASP A 24 -2.95 -1.93 4.31
CA ASP A 24 -3.10 -0.48 4.15
C ASP A 24 -1.75 0.23 4.35
N GLU A 25 -0.93 -0.20 5.32
CA GLU A 25 0.42 0.32 5.55
C GLU A 25 1.32 0.11 4.33
N LEU A 26 1.39 -1.12 3.81
CA LEU A 26 2.15 -1.43 2.60
C LEU A 26 1.65 -0.63 1.40
N CYS A 27 0.33 -0.60 1.17
CA CYS A 27 -0.26 0.16 0.07
C CYS A 27 0.01 1.65 0.21
N ASN A 28 -0.03 2.22 1.42
CA ASN A 28 0.28 3.63 1.65
C ASN A 28 1.75 3.93 1.41
N TYR A 29 2.66 3.03 1.83
CA TYR A 29 4.10 3.17 1.57
C TYR A 29 4.40 3.14 0.05
N LEU A 30 3.78 2.21 -0.68
CA LEU A 30 3.97 2.08 -2.13
C LEU A 30 3.23 3.15 -2.93
N ARG A 31 2.17 3.74 -2.37
CA ARG A 31 1.38 4.77 -3.03
C ARG A 31 2.20 6.05 -3.19
N VAL A 32 2.57 6.32 -4.43
CA VAL A 32 3.11 7.61 -4.85
C VAL A 32 1.94 8.59 -5.00
N SER A 33 1.57 9.22 -3.89
CA SER A 33 0.51 10.23 -3.88
C SER A 33 1.07 11.59 -4.33
N PRO A 34 0.36 12.32 -5.20
CA PRO A 34 0.70 13.70 -5.49
C PRO A 34 0.63 14.54 -4.22
N THR A 35 1.78 14.97 -3.70
CA THR A 35 1.82 15.92 -2.59
C THR A 35 1.25 17.26 -3.06
N HIS A 36 0.27 17.78 -2.32
CA HIS A 36 -0.35 19.09 -2.57
C HIS A 36 -1.07 19.24 -3.93
N GLY A 37 -1.62 18.16 -4.48
CA GLY A 37 -2.44 18.22 -5.70
C GLY A 37 -1.63 18.45 -6.99
N LYS A 38 -0.30 18.38 -6.93
CA LYS A 38 0.54 18.47 -8.13
C LYS A 38 0.47 17.18 -8.92
N HIS A 39 0.07 17.26 -10.18
CA HIS A 39 0.02 16.09 -11.06
C HIS A 39 1.41 15.43 -11.16
N VAL A 40 1.50 14.16 -10.77
CA VAL A 40 2.70 13.34 -10.96
C VAL A 40 2.51 12.47 -12.20
N PRO A 41 3.36 12.61 -13.24
CA PRO A 41 3.29 11.78 -14.43
C PRO A 41 3.29 10.28 -14.10
N ALA A 42 2.55 9.50 -14.89
CA ALA A 42 2.44 8.06 -14.66
C ALA A 42 3.81 7.34 -14.72
N SER A 43 4.71 7.78 -15.60
CA SER A 43 6.09 7.28 -15.69
C SER A 43 6.85 7.46 -14.38
N HIS A 44 6.83 8.68 -13.83
CA HIS A 44 7.52 9.00 -12.58
C HIS A 44 6.91 8.26 -11.38
N ARG A 45 5.59 8.07 -11.35
CA ARG A 45 4.95 7.22 -10.32
C ARG A 45 5.41 5.78 -10.38
N ARG A 46 5.57 5.21 -11.58
CA ARG A 46 6.05 3.83 -11.77
C ARG A 46 7.50 3.69 -11.33
N GLU A 47 8.35 4.63 -11.70
CA GLU A 47 9.77 4.65 -11.31
C GLU A 47 9.93 4.66 -9.78
N LEU A 48 9.25 5.59 -9.11
CA LEU A 48 9.26 5.67 -7.64
C LEU A 48 8.70 4.40 -6.98
N PHE A 49 7.62 3.83 -7.53
CA PHE A 49 7.06 2.56 -7.05
C PHE A 49 8.09 1.43 -7.17
N SER A 50 8.70 1.27 -8.34
CA SER A 50 9.70 0.22 -8.59
C SER A 50 10.91 0.36 -7.68
N GLY A 51 11.39 1.59 -7.44
CA GLY A 51 12.48 1.85 -6.50
C GLY A 51 12.13 1.45 -5.07
N ARG A 52 10.97 1.88 -4.56
CA ARG A 52 10.48 1.52 -3.22
C ARG A 52 10.27 0.02 -3.07
N TRP A 53 9.70 -0.62 -4.08
CA TRP A 53 9.47 -2.06 -4.09
C TRP A 53 10.79 -2.84 -4.08
N SER A 54 11.75 -2.45 -4.91
CA SER A 54 13.07 -3.09 -4.93
C SER A 54 13.76 -2.98 -3.58
N ALA A 55 13.76 -1.79 -2.96
CA ALA A 55 14.36 -1.59 -1.64
C ALA A 55 13.71 -2.47 -0.57
N LEU A 56 12.37 -2.50 -0.52
CA LEU A 56 11.63 -3.35 0.41
C LEU A 56 11.94 -4.85 0.21
N MET A 57 12.00 -5.31 -1.03
CA MET A 57 12.33 -6.70 -1.33
C MET A 57 13.78 -7.05 -0.98
N THR A 58 14.70 -6.10 -1.11
CA THR A 58 16.09 -6.26 -0.63
C THR A 58 16.14 -6.38 0.88
N GLU A 59 15.41 -5.53 1.62
CA GLU A 59 15.34 -5.60 3.09
C GLU A 59 14.72 -6.91 3.58
N LEU A 60 13.68 -7.42 2.90
CA LEU A 60 13.03 -8.69 3.25
C LEU A 60 13.87 -9.94 2.94
N ALA A 61 14.87 -9.82 2.06
CA ALA A 61 15.74 -10.92 1.67
C ALA A 61 17.07 -10.97 2.45
N ALA A 62 17.33 -9.99 3.32
CA ALA A 62 18.49 -9.90 4.20
C ALA A 62 18.25 -10.62 5.53
#